data_AF-L0JZL6-F1
#
_entry.id   AF-L0JZL6-F1
#
_cell.length_a   1.000
_cell.length_b   1.000
_cell.length_c   1.000
_cell.angle_alpha   90.00
_cell.angle_beta   90.00
_cell.angle_gamma   90.00
#
_symmetry.space_group_name_H-M   'P 1'
#
loop_
_entity.id
_entity.type
_entity.pdbx_description
1 polymer ?
#
loop_
_entity_poly.entity_id
_entity_poly.type
_entity_poly.pdbx_seq_one_letter_code
_entity_poly.pdbx_strand_id
1 'polypeptide(L)'
;MFDLQRATIEGSQQLVERSFATRGTVSRMMLTGVKSQESLQRQQLELAQAMTHGTIGTMTAMVPGGNQEPILGGVDESFDQLKTTHAEFYDALERELERDVESVDELSAEFTDAMETSTERLLESSHEIEDRTVENVDELSAQLREQLERTRELQDELESQLEDRTEDVEKLLETQAEQIDAIQEQLEQQAEQAREAGGTSIPIGSDRTIEEIDGIGTMTSDRLSEAGITTVDDLTGSDPETIAEAAEVSTARAREWIDRAEA
;
A
#
# COMPACT_ATOMS: atom_id res chain seq x y z
N MET A 1 -1.14 6.92 18.58
CA MET A 1 -1.52 5.49 18.73
C MET A 1 -0.35 4.71 19.32
N PHE A 2 0.87 4.92 18.81
CA PHE A 2 2.12 4.38 19.35
C PHE A 2 2.41 4.77 20.80
N ASP A 3 2.11 6.01 21.22
CA ASP A 3 2.25 6.42 22.63
C ASP A 3 1.39 5.60 23.61
N LEU A 4 0.17 5.23 23.20
CA LEU A 4 -0.73 4.41 24.02
C LEU A 4 -0.21 2.97 24.15
N GLN A 5 0.36 2.44 23.07
CA GLN A 5 0.99 1.10 23.08
C GLN A 5 2.21 1.10 24.01
N ARG A 6 3.04 2.15 23.95
CA ARG A 6 4.20 2.32 24.84
C ARG A 6 3.79 2.38 26.32
N ALA A 7 2.82 3.23 26.66
CA ALA A 7 2.33 3.36 28.04
C ALA A 7 1.75 2.05 28.58
N THR A 8 1.12 1.24 27.72
CA THR A 8 0.57 -0.07 28.10
C THR A 8 1.69 -1.07 28.39
N ILE A 9 2.74 -1.07 27.57
CA ILE A 9 3.91 -1.95 27.72
C ILE A 9 4.65 -1.61 29.02
N GLU A 10 4.93 -0.33 29.27
CA GLU A 10 5.55 0.15 30.53
C GLU A 10 4.70 -0.21 31.76
N GLY A 11 3.37 -0.07 31.65
CA GLY A 11 2.45 -0.48 32.71
C GLY A 11 2.49 -1.98 33.00
N SER A 12 2.67 -2.82 31.97
CA SER A 12 2.79 -4.27 32.13
C SER A 12 4.11 -4.68 32.80
N GLN A 13 5.22 -4.01 32.48
CA GLN A 13 6.52 -4.25 33.11
C GLN A 13 6.48 -3.95 34.61
N GLN A 14 5.91 -2.81 35.00
CA GLN A 14 5.78 -2.44 36.42
C GLN A 14 4.91 -3.43 37.20
N LEU A 15 3.89 -4.03 36.57
CA LEU A 15 3.07 -5.06 37.21
C LEU A 15 3.88 -6.34 37.49
N VAL A 16 4.73 -6.75 36.54
CA VAL A 16 5.60 -7.92 36.69
C VAL A 16 6.61 -7.69 37.82
N GLU A 17 7.28 -6.55 37.82
CA GLU A 17 8.26 -6.17 38.86
C GLU A 17 7.61 -6.18 40.26
N ARG A 18 6.44 -5.55 40.40
CA ARG A 18 5.69 -5.55 41.65
C ARG A 18 5.28 -6.95 42.11
N SER A 19 4.99 -7.86 41.18
CA SER A 19 4.62 -9.24 41.51
C SER A 19 5.78 -10.02 42.12
N PHE A 20 7.00 -9.84 41.59
CA PHE A 20 8.20 -10.48 42.12
C PHE A 20 8.59 -9.89 43.48
N ALA A 21 8.53 -8.56 43.63
CA ALA A 21 8.77 -7.90 44.91
C ALA A 21 7.78 -8.37 46.01
N THR A 22 6.52 -8.57 45.64
CA THR A 22 5.50 -9.12 46.57
C THR A 22 5.84 -10.55 46.99
N ARG A 23 6.32 -11.38 46.06
CA ARG A 23 6.69 -12.77 46.33
C ARG A 23 7.90 -12.88 47.26
N GLY A 24 8.95 -12.09 47.03
CA GLY A 24 10.12 -12.02 47.91
C GLY A 24 9.76 -11.57 49.33
N THR A 25 8.83 -10.61 49.45
CA THR A 25 8.30 -10.15 50.74
C THR A 25 7.60 -11.28 51.50
N VAL A 26 6.75 -12.07 50.83
CA VAL A 26 6.07 -13.23 51.43
C VAL A 26 7.06 -14.32 51.86
N SER A 27 8.06 -14.61 51.02
CA SER A 27 9.08 -15.62 51.31
C SER A 27 9.90 -15.26 52.57
N ARG A 28 10.29 -13.98 52.69
CA ARG A 28 10.99 -13.46 53.88
C ARG A 28 10.13 -13.46 55.14
N MET A 29 8.82 -13.24 55.00
CA MET A 29 7.88 -13.39 56.11
C MET A 29 7.78 -14.86 56.58
N MET A 30 7.76 -15.82 55.66
CA MET A 30 7.78 -17.25 56.01
C MET A 30 9.06 -17.64 56.75
N LEU A 31 10.23 -17.21 56.25
CA LEU A 31 11.52 -17.40 56.93
C LEU A 31 11.48 -16.81 58.35
N THR A 32 10.98 -15.58 58.50
CA THR A 32 10.80 -14.94 59.81
C THR A 32 9.86 -15.74 60.72
N GLY A 33 8.80 -16.33 60.16
CA GLY A 33 7.89 -17.22 60.87
C GLY A 33 8.58 -18.47 61.42
N VAL A 34 9.41 -19.12 60.61
CA VAL A 34 10.20 -20.30 61.03
C VAL A 34 11.15 -19.94 62.18
N LYS A 35 11.89 -18.82 62.07
CA LYS A 35 12.77 -18.33 63.15
C LYS A 35 11.99 -18.03 64.45
N SER A 36 10.80 -17.44 64.33
CA SER A 36 9.93 -17.17 65.48
C SER A 36 9.41 -18.46 66.14
N GLN A 37 9.12 -19.48 65.34
CA GLN A 37 8.66 -20.78 65.83
C GLN A 37 9.80 -21.54 66.53
N GLU A 38 11.01 -21.48 66.00
CA GLU A 38 12.21 -22.02 66.65
C GLU A 38 12.41 -21.40 68.03
N SER A 39 12.36 -20.06 68.14
CA SER A 39 12.59 -19.38 69.42
C SER A 39 11.54 -19.75 70.46
N LEU A 40 10.27 -19.86 70.04
CA LEU A 40 9.17 -20.28 70.91
C LEU A 40 9.34 -21.73 71.39
N GLN A 41 9.74 -22.64 70.50
CA GLN A 41 9.96 -24.05 70.87
C GLN A 41 11.17 -24.21 71.80
N ARG A 42 12.24 -23.42 71.61
CA ARG A 42 13.38 -23.36 72.54
C ARG A 42 12.93 -22.93 73.94
N GLN A 43 12.10 -21.89 74.03
CA GLN A 43 11.56 -21.41 75.30
C GLN A 43 10.65 -22.45 75.98
N GLN A 44 9.84 -23.19 75.21
CA GLN A 44 9.01 -24.28 75.73
C GLN A 44 9.85 -25.46 76.24
N LEU A 45 10.94 -25.80 75.56
CA LEU A 45 11.87 -26.85 75.97
C LEU A 45 12.59 -26.49 77.28
N GLU A 46 13.00 -25.24 77.46
CA GLU A 46 13.59 -24.76 78.71
C GLU A 46 12.58 -24.80 79.87
N LEU A 47 11.33 -24.39 79.62
CA LEU A 47 10.26 -24.50 80.61
C LEU A 47 9.98 -25.96 80.97
N ALA A 48 9.92 -26.86 80.00
CA ALA A 48 9.71 -28.29 80.21
C ALA A 48 10.84 -28.93 81.04
N GLN A 49 12.10 -28.58 80.76
CA GLN A 49 13.25 -29.01 81.57
C GLN A 49 13.13 -28.49 83.01
N ALA A 50 12.81 -27.20 83.20
CA ALA A 50 12.66 -26.60 84.51
C ALA A 50 11.51 -27.22 85.34
N MET A 51 10.36 -27.52 84.71
CA MET A 51 9.24 -28.21 85.35
C MET A 51 9.60 -29.66 85.74
N THR A 52 10.37 -30.34 84.89
CA THR A 52 10.84 -31.71 85.14
C THR A 52 11.78 -31.72 86.35
N HIS A 53 12.71 -30.76 86.43
CA HIS A 53 13.55 -30.53 87.61
C HIS A 53 12.73 -30.26 88.88
N GLY A 54 11.71 -29.41 88.80
CA GLY A 54 10.83 -29.15 89.94
C GLY A 54 10.09 -30.40 90.42
N THR A 55 9.64 -31.26 89.50
CA THR A 55 8.90 -32.49 89.84
C THR A 55 9.82 -33.56 90.46
N ILE A 56 11.02 -33.74 89.92
CA ILE A 56 12.01 -34.68 90.47
C ILE A 56 12.52 -34.18 91.83
N GLY A 57 12.74 -32.87 91.96
CA GLY A 57 13.13 -32.25 93.23
C GLY A 57 12.07 -32.40 94.32
N THR A 58 10.78 -32.24 93.98
CA THR A 58 9.68 -32.42 94.95
C THR A 58 9.49 -33.89 95.35
N MET A 59 9.55 -34.83 94.39
CA MET A 59 9.49 -36.27 94.70
C MET A 59 10.63 -36.68 95.63
N THR A 60 11.84 -36.14 95.42
CA THR A 60 12.96 -36.57 96.24
C THR A 60 13.04 -35.87 97.59
N ALA A 61 12.49 -34.67 97.73
CA ALA A 61 12.29 -34.05 99.04
C ALA A 61 11.40 -34.90 99.97
N MET A 62 10.59 -35.81 99.42
CA MET A 62 9.74 -36.75 100.16
C MET A 62 10.43 -38.09 100.50
N VAL A 63 11.63 -38.37 99.96
CA VAL A 63 12.38 -39.63 100.17
C VAL A 63 13.64 -39.37 101.01
N PRO A 64 13.68 -39.77 102.30
CA PRO A 64 14.83 -39.50 103.17
C PRO A 64 16.05 -40.36 102.76
N GLY A 65 17.17 -39.72 102.40
CA GLY A 65 18.46 -40.38 102.12
C GLY A 65 18.71 -40.82 100.66
N GLY A 66 17.89 -40.39 99.69
CA GLY A 66 18.10 -40.72 98.27
C GLY A 66 19.09 -39.79 97.55
N ASN A 67 20.09 -40.36 96.86
CA ASN A 67 21.02 -39.63 95.98
C ASN A 67 20.35 -39.37 94.62
N GLN A 68 20.23 -38.09 94.24
CA GLN A 68 19.46 -37.62 93.07
C GLN A 68 20.29 -37.39 91.80
N GLU A 69 21.61 -37.24 91.97
CA GLU A 69 22.53 -36.83 90.90
C GLU A 69 22.46 -37.72 89.65
N PRO A 70 22.35 -39.05 89.74
CA PRO A 70 22.31 -39.89 88.54
C PRO A 70 21.02 -39.74 87.72
N ILE A 71 19.89 -39.48 88.39
CA ILE A 71 18.58 -39.36 87.74
C ILE A 71 18.43 -37.98 87.09
N LEU A 72 18.83 -36.92 87.80
CA LEU A 72 18.83 -35.57 87.25
C LEU A 72 19.83 -35.45 86.08
N GLY A 73 21.03 -36.02 86.21
CA GLY A 73 22.03 -36.02 85.14
C GLY A 73 21.55 -36.68 83.85
N GLY A 74 20.85 -37.83 83.93
CA GLY A 74 20.31 -38.50 82.74
C GLY A 74 19.16 -37.74 82.06
N VAL A 75 18.35 -37.00 82.84
CA VAL A 75 17.28 -36.14 82.31
C VAL A 75 17.88 -34.91 81.63
N ASP A 76 18.87 -34.26 82.26
CA ASP A 76 19.59 -33.13 81.66
C ASP A 76 20.27 -33.52 80.35
N GLU A 77 20.96 -34.66 80.32
CA GLU A 77 21.61 -35.15 79.10
C GLU A 77 20.60 -35.44 77.98
N SER A 78 19.41 -35.96 78.33
CA SER A 78 18.33 -36.17 77.36
C SER A 78 17.75 -34.85 76.81
N PHE A 79 17.57 -33.84 77.66
CA PHE A 79 17.12 -32.51 77.24
C PHE A 79 18.18 -31.78 76.42
N ASP A 80 19.46 -31.90 76.78
CA ASP A 80 20.56 -31.31 76.03
C ASP A 80 20.72 -31.96 74.65
N GLN A 81 20.57 -33.28 74.56
CA GLN A 81 20.55 -33.98 73.27
C GLN A 81 19.36 -33.55 72.41
N LEU A 82 18.17 -33.40 73.01
CA LEU A 82 16.98 -32.94 72.30
C LEU A 82 17.14 -31.51 71.79
N LYS A 83 17.63 -30.59 72.63
CA LYS A 83 17.90 -29.20 72.24
C LYS A 83 18.96 -29.10 71.14
N THR A 84 20.01 -29.92 71.22
CA THR A 84 21.07 -29.97 70.21
C THR A 84 20.52 -30.43 68.87
N THR A 85 19.80 -31.56 68.85
CA THR A 85 19.18 -32.10 67.63
C THR A 85 18.17 -31.12 67.02
N HIS A 86 17.38 -30.46 67.87
CA HIS A 86 16.40 -29.46 67.46
C HIS A 86 17.08 -28.22 66.86
N ALA A 87 18.12 -27.69 67.51
CA ALA A 87 18.87 -26.54 67.02
C ALA A 87 19.54 -26.85 65.68
N GLU A 88 20.19 -28.01 65.53
CA GLU A 88 20.80 -28.45 64.28
C GLU A 88 19.77 -28.58 63.14
N PHE A 89 18.57 -29.08 63.44
CA PHE A 89 17.49 -29.18 62.46
C PHE A 89 17.03 -27.81 61.96
N TYR A 90 16.72 -26.87 62.86
CA TYR A 90 16.25 -25.55 62.47
C TYR A 90 17.34 -24.74 61.78
N ASP A 91 18.59 -24.87 62.21
CA ASP A 91 19.75 -24.22 61.60
C ASP A 91 20.04 -24.79 60.19
N ALA A 92 19.76 -26.07 59.94
CA ALA A 92 19.80 -26.62 58.58
C ALA A 92 18.62 -26.14 57.71
N LEU A 93 17.41 -26.11 58.29
CA LEU A 93 16.20 -25.65 57.61
C LEU A 93 16.25 -24.17 57.24
N GLU A 94 16.72 -23.32 58.16
CA GLU A 94 16.90 -21.88 57.95
C GLU A 94 17.86 -21.62 56.80
N ARG A 95 19.03 -22.26 56.79
CA ARG A 95 20.02 -22.09 55.71
C ARG A 95 19.48 -22.50 54.35
N GLU A 96 18.70 -23.58 54.29
CA GLU A 96 18.12 -24.03 53.03
C GLU A 96 17.05 -23.05 52.55
N LEU A 97 16.16 -22.60 53.43
CA LEU A 97 15.15 -21.60 53.10
C LEU A 97 15.76 -20.25 52.71
N GLU A 98 16.84 -19.83 53.38
CA GLU A 98 17.60 -18.63 53.01
C GLU A 98 18.21 -18.75 51.62
N ARG A 99 18.87 -19.88 51.32
CA ARG A 99 19.41 -20.16 49.99
C ARG A 99 18.32 -20.17 48.92
N ASP A 100 17.16 -20.78 49.20
CA ASP A 100 16.04 -20.82 48.27
C ASP A 100 15.47 -19.43 48.02
N VAL A 101 15.28 -18.61 49.06
CA VAL A 101 14.82 -17.22 48.93
C VAL A 101 15.81 -16.41 48.10
N GLU A 102 17.10 -16.48 48.40
CA GLU A 102 18.15 -15.76 47.67
C GLU A 102 18.23 -16.20 46.21
N SER A 103 18.17 -17.50 45.95
CA SER A 103 18.18 -18.04 44.59
C SER A 103 16.97 -17.59 43.77
N VAL A 104 15.78 -17.57 44.39
CA VAL A 104 14.55 -17.08 43.73
C VAL A 104 14.62 -15.58 43.49
N ASP A 105 15.15 -14.79 44.43
CA ASP A 105 15.33 -13.34 44.27
C ASP A 105 16.33 -13.04 43.13
N GLU A 106 17.46 -13.75 43.06
CA GLU A 106 18.48 -13.61 42.00
C GLU A 106 17.93 -13.97 40.62
N LEU A 107 17.30 -15.14 40.48
CA LEU A 107 16.68 -15.57 39.22
C LEU A 107 15.56 -14.63 38.77
N SER A 108 14.77 -14.11 39.72
CA SER A 108 13.69 -13.17 39.41
C SER A 108 14.23 -11.83 38.92
N ALA A 109 15.34 -11.35 39.49
CA ALA A 109 16.03 -10.15 39.04
C ALA A 109 16.60 -10.33 37.63
N GLU A 110 17.31 -11.44 37.37
CA GLU A 110 17.86 -11.76 36.05
C GLU A 110 16.75 -11.88 35.00
N PHE A 111 15.63 -12.55 35.33
CA PHE A 111 14.48 -12.66 34.44
C PHE A 111 13.84 -11.31 34.13
N THR A 112 13.73 -10.43 35.14
CA THR A 112 13.16 -9.09 34.96
C THR A 112 14.05 -8.24 34.05
N ASP A 113 15.36 -8.23 34.30
CA ASP A 113 16.35 -7.51 33.48
C ASP A 113 16.37 -8.01 32.02
N ALA A 114 16.34 -9.33 31.82
CA ALA A 114 16.26 -9.92 30.49
C ALA A 114 14.98 -9.54 29.75
N MET A 115 13.84 -9.51 30.45
CA MET A 115 12.54 -9.11 29.90
C MET A 115 12.48 -7.62 29.57
N GLU A 116 13.03 -6.77 30.44
CA GLU A 116 13.17 -5.33 30.22
C GLU A 116 14.00 -5.05 28.98
N THR A 117 15.20 -5.64 28.90
CA THR A 117 16.09 -5.53 27.74
C THR A 117 15.43 -6.01 26.44
N SER A 118 14.70 -7.13 26.48
CA SER A 118 13.99 -7.66 25.32
C SER A 118 12.89 -6.70 24.84
N THR A 119 12.17 -6.10 25.78
CA THR A 119 11.10 -5.15 25.51
C THR A 119 11.63 -3.83 24.98
N GLU A 120 12.73 -3.31 25.54
CA GLU A 120 13.41 -2.11 25.02
C GLU A 120 13.86 -2.30 23.58
N ARG A 121 14.48 -3.44 23.26
CA ARG A 121 14.89 -3.75 21.87
C ARG A 121 13.69 -3.80 20.91
N LEU A 122 12.57 -4.38 21.35
CA LEU A 122 11.35 -4.42 20.55
C LEU A 122 10.76 -3.02 20.33
N LEU A 123 10.75 -2.18 21.38
CA LEU A 123 10.31 -0.79 21.28
C LEU A 123 11.20 0.01 20.34
N GLU A 124 12.52 -0.16 20.41
CA GLU A 124 13.48 0.49 19.52
C GLU A 124 13.26 0.07 18.06
N SER A 125 13.12 -1.24 17.80
CA SER A 125 12.79 -1.72 16.45
C SER A 125 11.44 -1.20 15.95
N SER A 126 10.45 -1.08 16.82
CA SER A 126 9.15 -0.51 16.47
C SER A 126 9.24 0.98 16.13
N HIS A 127 10.04 1.74 16.88
CA HIS A 127 10.28 3.16 16.61
C HIS A 127 10.96 3.36 15.25
N GLU A 128 11.95 2.53 14.93
CA GLU A 128 12.62 2.59 13.63
C GLU A 128 11.64 2.28 12.47
N ILE A 129 10.69 1.35 12.67
CA ILE A 129 9.64 1.07 11.69
C ILE A 129 8.63 2.22 11.59
N GLU A 130 8.28 2.84 12.70
CA GLU A 130 7.41 4.02 12.74
C GLU A 130 8.03 5.16 11.93
N ASP A 131 9.29 5.51 12.22
CA ASP A 131 10.02 6.57 11.53
C ASP A 131 10.08 6.31 10.02
N ARG A 132 10.48 5.09 9.62
CA ARG A 132 10.48 4.68 8.20
C ARG A 132 9.10 4.78 7.56
N THR A 133 8.04 4.45 8.29
CA THR A 133 6.68 4.49 7.75
C THR A 133 6.22 5.93 7.55
N VAL A 134 6.48 6.81 8.51
CA VAL A 134 6.17 8.25 8.40
C VAL A 134 6.95 8.87 7.24
N GLU A 135 8.25 8.60 7.14
CA GLU A 135 9.11 9.09 6.06
C GLU A 135 8.61 8.61 4.68
N ASN A 136 8.30 7.32 4.54
CA ASN A 136 7.74 6.77 3.30
C ASN A 136 6.41 7.42 2.91
N VAL A 137 5.53 7.68 3.89
CA VAL A 137 4.23 8.34 3.64
C VAL A 137 4.45 9.79 3.20
N ASP A 138 5.39 10.49 3.82
CA ASP A 138 5.73 11.87 3.46
C ASP A 138 6.35 11.94 2.05
N GLU A 139 7.26 11.02 1.72
CA GLU A 139 7.86 10.90 0.40
C GLU A 139 6.80 10.61 -0.66
N LEU A 140 5.92 9.63 -0.41
CA LEU A 140 4.83 9.29 -1.33
C LEU A 140 3.86 10.46 -1.50
N SER A 141 3.60 11.21 -0.44
CA SER A 141 2.78 12.43 -0.49
C SER A 141 3.46 13.54 -1.30
N ALA A 142 4.78 13.68 -1.20
CA ALA A 142 5.55 14.63 -2.01
C ALA A 142 5.51 14.25 -3.50
N GLN A 143 5.74 12.96 -3.81
CA GLN A 143 5.65 12.44 -5.18
C GLN A 143 4.25 12.66 -5.79
N LEU A 144 3.18 12.43 -5.02
CA LEU A 144 1.81 12.69 -5.48
C LEU A 144 1.59 14.18 -5.75
N ARG A 145 2.09 15.08 -4.89
CA ARG A 145 1.98 16.53 -5.11
C ARG A 145 2.69 16.96 -6.39
N GLU A 146 3.90 16.47 -6.62
CA GLU A 146 4.66 16.75 -7.84
C GLU A 146 3.94 16.21 -9.09
N GLN A 147 3.36 15.01 -9.02
CA GLN A 147 2.60 14.45 -10.14
C GLN A 147 1.34 15.29 -10.44
N LEU A 148 0.64 15.76 -9.41
CA LEU A 148 -0.51 16.64 -9.59
C LEU A 148 -0.11 17.99 -10.20
N GLU A 149 1.04 18.53 -9.82
CA GLU A 149 1.57 19.78 -10.38
C GLU A 149 1.95 19.60 -11.86
N ARG A 150 2.67 18.53 -12.21
CA ARG A 150 2.93 18.17 -13.62
C ARG A 150 1.66 17.97 -14.44
N THR A 151 0.62 17.40 -13.83
CA THR A 151 -0.67 17.20 -14.52
C THR A 151 -1.35 18.53 -14.80
N ARG A 152 -1.25 19.50 -13.88
CA ARG A 152 -1.77 20.86 -14.09
C ARG A 152 -0.99 21.59 -15.17
N GLU A 153 0.34 21.55 -15.14
CA GLU A 153 1.17 22.16 -16.20
C GLU A 153 0.83 21.60 -17.58
N LEU A 154 0.64 20.28 -17.69
CA LEU A 154 0.20 19.66 -18.95
C LEU A 154 -1.17 20.14 -19.39
N GLN A 155 -2.08 20.38 -18.45
CA GLN A 155 -3.42 20.86 -18.73
C GLN A 155 -3.39 22.31 -19.24
N ASP A 156 -2.61 23.17 -18.58
CA ASP A 156 -2.41 24.56 -18.96
C ASP A 156 -1.75 24.67 -20.35
N GLU A 157 -0.74 23.83 -20.63
CA GLU A 157 -0.10 23.73 -21.95
C GLU A 157 -1.09 23.31 -23.05
N LEU A 158 -1.96 22.33 -22.76
CA LEU A 158 -3.01 21.88 -23.69
C LEU A 158 -4.02 23.00 -23.97
N GLU A 159 -4.40 23.75 -22.93
CA GLU A 159 -5.32 24.89 -23.06
C GLU A 159 -4.70 25.97 -23.96
N SER A 160 -3.42 26.33 -23.73
CA SER A 160 -2.68 27.27 -24.59
C SER A 160 -2.61 26.80 -26.04
N GLN A 161 -2.30 25.52 -26.29
CA GLN A 161 -2.25 24.98 -27.65
C GLN A 161 -3.62 25.00 -28.36
N LEU A 162 -4.71 24.81 -27.61
CA LEU A 162 -6.06 24.89 -28.15
C LEU A 162 -6.43 26.34 -28.49
N GLU A 163 -6.04 27.30 -27.64
CA GLU A 163 -6.22 28.73 -27.89
C GLU A 163 -5.47 29.15 -29.17
N ASP A 164 -4.19 28.81 -29.28
CA ASP A 164 -3.36 29.11 -30.45
C ASP A 164 -3.94 28.52 -31.74
N ARG A 165 -4.38 27.25 -31.70
CA ARG A 165 -5.04 26.62 -32.85
C ARG A 165 -6.34 27.28 -33.23
N THR A 166 -7.11 27.75 -32.24
CA THR A 166 -8.38 28.41 -32.48
C THR A 166 -8.13 29.75 -33.18
N GLU A 167 -7.13 30.50 -32.73
CA GLU A 167 -6.71 31.75 -33.37
C GLU A 167 -6.19 31.52 -34.80
N ASP A 168 -5.41 30.45 -35.03
CA ASP A 168 -4.95 30.06 -36.36
C ASP A 168 -6.11 29.74 -37.31
N VAL A 169 -7.13 29.01 -36.83
CA VAL A 169 -8.34 28.71 -37.61
C VAL A 169 -9.10 30.00 -37.94
N GLU A 170 -9.22 30.91 -36.97
CA GLU A 170 -9.91 32.19 -37.17
C GLU A 170 -9.23 33.04 -38.26
N LYS A 171 -7.90 33.16 -38.23
CA LYS A 171 -7.11 33.83 -39.28
C LYS A 171 -7.28 33.17 -40.65
N LEU A 172 -7.36 31.84 -40.69
CA LEU A 172 -7.53 31.08 -41.93
C LEU A 172 -8.91 31.33 -42.53
N LEU A 173 -9.96 31.38 -41.70
CA LEU A 173 -11.32 31.74 -42.11
C LEU A 173 -11.39 33.18 -42.62
N GLU A 174 -10.73 34.13 -41.96
CA GLU A 174 -10.67 35.53 -42.39
C GLU A 174 -9.99 35.64 -43.77
N THR A 175 -8.84 34.98 -43.95
CA THR A 175 -8.13 34.92 -45.25
C THR A 175 -8.99 34.29 -46.34
N GLN A 176 -9.75 33.24 -46.00
CA GLN A 176 -10.62 32.55 -46.96
C GLN A 176 -11.83 33.40 -47.35
N ALA A 177 -12.38 34.18 -46.41
CA ALA A 177 -13.42 35.16 -46.69
C ALA A 177 -12.91 36.26 -47.64
N GLU A 178 -11.73 36.82 -47.38
CA GLU A 178 -11.09 37.80 -48.27
C GLU A 178 -10.86 37.22 -49.69
N GLN A 179 -10.44 35.95 -49.80
CA GLN A 179 -10.31 35.28 -51.10
C GLN A 179 -11.65 35.15 -51.84
N ILE A 180 -12.72 34.80 -51.13
CA ILE A 180 -14.06 34.69 -51.72
C ILE A 180 -14.52 36.05 -52.23
N ASP A 181 -14.33 37.11 -51.45
CA ASP A 181 -14.68 38.48 -51.85
C ASP A 181 -13.90 38.90 -53.10
N ALA A 182 -12.59 38.63 -53.15
CA ALA A 182 -11.76 38.93 -54.32
C ALA A 182 -12.21 38.17 -55.58
N ILE A 183 -12.61 36.90 -55.45
CA ILE A 183 -13.15 36.10 -56.56
C ILE A 183 -14.49 36.68 -57.05
N GLN A 184 -15.38 37.07 -56.12
CA GLN A 184 -16.65 37.71 -56.48
C GLN A 184 -16.42 39.02 -57.25
N GLU A 185 -15.51 39.86 -56.77
CA GLU A 185 -15.17 41.13 -57.42
C GLU A 185 -14.58 40.89 -58.82
N GLN A 186 -13.74 39.87 -58.98
CA GLN A 186 -13.17 39.48 -60.27
C GLN A 186 -14.25 38.94 -61.24
N LEU A 187 -15.22 38.16 -60.74
CA LEU A 187 -16.37 37.68 -61.52
C LEU A 187 -17.27 38.83 -61.96
N GLU A 188 -17.54 39.80 -61.09
CA GLU A 188 -18.31 40.99 -61.45
C GLU A 188 -17.60 41.82 -62.52
N GLN A 189 -16.27 42.02 -62.40
CA GLN A 189 -15.49 42.71 -63.43
C GLN A 189 -15.50 41.96 -64.77
N GLN A 190 -15.38 40.63 -64.77
CA GLN A 190 -15.49 39.84 -66.00
C GLN A 190 -16.89 39.89 -66.61
N ALA A 191 -17.94 39.86 -65.78
CA ALA A 191 -19.32 39.99 -66.23
C ALA A 191 -19.58 41.37 -66.85
N GLU A 192 -19.02 42.44 -66.27
CA GLU A 192 -19.15 43.79 -66.82
C GLU A 192 -18.34 43.94 -68.12
N GLN A 193 -17.11 43.42 -68.18
CA GLN A 193 -16.32 43.38 -69.43
C GLN A 193 -17.03 42.58 -70.54
N ALA A 194 -17.69 41.47 -70.19
CA ALA A 194 -18.48 40.67 -71.14
C ALA A 194 -19.75 41.41 -71.60
N ARG A 195 -20.34 42.27 -70.75
CA ARG A 195 -21.46 43.14 -71.12
C ARG A 195 -21.03 44.31 -72.00
N GLU A 196 -19.91 44.94 -71.71
CA GLU A 196 -19.36 46.07 -72.47
C GLU A 196 -18.79 45.66 -73.83
N ALA A 197 -18.27 44.44 -73.97
CA ALA A 197 -17.72 43.93 -75.22
C ALA A 197 -18.77 43.63 -76.31
N GLY A 198 -20.08 43.73 -76.01
CA GLY A 198 -21.14 43.35 -76.93
C GLY A 198 -21.25 41.83 -77.06
N GLY A 199 -22.43 41.31 -76.72
CA GLY A 199 -22.73 39.88 -76.65
C GLY A 199 -22.07 39.07 -77.78
N THR A 200 -20.98 38.42 -77.43
CA THR A 200 -20.36 37.42 -78.29
C THR A 200 -20.64 36.09 -77.63
N SER A 201 -21.45 35.30 -78.32
CA SER A 201 -21.71 33.90 -77.99
C SER A 201 -20.41 33.26 -77.52
N ILE A 202 -20.42 32.72 -76.31
CA ILE A 202 -19.47 31.66 -75.96
C ILE A 202 -19.69 30.61 -77.05
N PRO A 203 -18.69 30.25 -77.87
CA PRO A 203 -18.77 28.99 -78.56
C PRO A 203 -18.67 27.95 -77.45
N ILE A 204 -19.83 27.47 -76.98
CA ILE A 204 -19.86 26.12 -76.44
C ILE A 204 -19.31 25.30 -77.61
N GLY A 205 -18.08 24.79 -77.43
CA GLY A 205 -17.49 23.85 -78.36
C GLY A 205 -18.58 22.86 -78.71
N SER A 206 -18.78 22.61 -79.99
CA SER A 206 -19.85 21.76 -80.48
C SER A 206 -19.79 20.41 -79.78
N ASP A 207 -20.53 20.27 -78.69
CA ASP A 207 -21.03 19.01 -78.14
C ASP A 207 -22.00 18.47 -79.18
N ARG A 208 -21.46 18.06 -80.34
CA ARG A 208 -22.14 17.08 -81.16
C ARG A 208 -22.17 15.84 -80.27
N THR A 209 -23.29 15.63 -79.62
CA THR A 209 -23.53 14.43 -78.83
C THR A 209 -23.44 13.25 -79.77
N ILE A 210 -22.85 12.15 -79.31
CA ILE A 210 -22.68 10.91 -80.08
C ILE A 210 -23.99 10.33 -80.66
N GLU A 211 -25.15 10.79 -80.16
CA GLU A 211 -26.49 10.46 -80.66
C GLU A 211 -26.80 11.01 -82.06
N GLU A 212 -26.05 12.00 -82.54
CA GLU A 212 -26.23 12.55 -83.90
C GLU A 212 -25.61 11.65 -84.98
N ILE A 213 -24.80 10.65 -84.61
CA ILE A 213 -24.17 9.71 -85.54
C ILE A 213 -25.18 8.64 -85.94
N ASP A 214 -25.48 8.58 -87.23
CA ASP A 214 -26.38 7.56 -87.81
C ASP A 214 -25.91 6.14 -87.46
N GLY A 215 -26.77 5.42 -86.71
CA GLY A 215 -26.51 4.06 -86.23
C GLY A 215 -26.08 3.94 -84.77
N ILE A 216 -25.92 5.03 -84.02
CA ILE A 216 -25.79 5.04 -82.55
C ILE A 216 -27.17 5.34 -81.95
N GLY A 217 -27.77 4.35 -81.29
CA GLY A 217 -29.03 4.53 -80.56
C GLY A 217 -28.81 5.01 -79.13
N THR A 218 -29.87 5.45 -78.45
CA THR A 218 -29.82 5.92 -77.05
C THR A 218 -29.18 4.91 -76.09
N MET A 219 -29.50 3.62 -76.23
CA MET A 219 -28.89 2.55 -75.42
C MET A 219 -27.36 2.43 -75.64
N THR A 220 -26.88 2.72 -76.85
CA THR A 220 -25.45 2.72 -77.16
C THR A 220 -24.78 3.98 -76.62
N SER A 221 -25.47 5.12 -76.72
CA SER A 221 -25.03 6.41 -76.16
C SER A 221 -24.84 6.35 -74.64
N ASP A 222 -25.79 5.75 -73.92
CA ASP A 222 -25.70 5.58 -72.46
C ASP A 222 -24.46 4.76 -72.06
N ARG A 223 -24.17 3.68 -72.80
CA ARG A 223 -23.01 2.81 -72.52
C ARG A 223 -21.67 3.48 -72.83
N LEU A 224 -21.61 4.25 -73.92
CA LEU A 224 -20.43 5.04 -74.25
C LEU A 224 -20.22 6.15 -73.21
N SER A 225 -21.31 6.74 -72.70
CA SER A 225 -21.27 7.73 -71.61
C SER A 225 -20.74 7.14 -70.30
N GLU A 226 -21.12 5.91 -69.94
CA GLU A 226 -20.56 5.19 -68.78
C GLU A 226 -19.05 4.97 -68.91
N ALA A 227 -18.56 4.81 -70.15
CA ALA A 227 -17.13 4.71 -70.46
C ALA A 227 -16.42 6.09 -70.57
N GLY A 228 -17.15 7.20 -70.34
CA GLY A 228 -16.62 8.56 -70.43
C GLY A 228 -16.52 9.12 -71.85
N ILE A 229 -17.10 8.43 -72.83
CA ILE A 229 -17.14 8.85 -74.24
C ILE A 229 -18.50 9.50 -74.49
N THR A 230 -18.60 10.80 -74.24
CA THR A 230 -19.89 11.54 -74.30
C THR A 230 -20.01 12.42 -75.54
N THR A 231 -18.87 12.77 -76.16
CA THR A 231 -18.81 13.69 -77.29
C THR A 231 -18.25 13.03 -78.55
N VAL A 232 -18.53 13.61 -79.71
CA VAL A 232 -17.93 13.20 -81.00
C VAL A 232 -16.39 13.29 -80.96
N ASP A 233 -15.83 14.24 -80.22
CA ASP A 233 -14.38 14.38 -80.04
C ASP A 233 -13.81 13.23 -79.19
N ASP A 234 -14.50 12.81 -78.13
CA ASP A 234 -14.12 11.63 -77.35
C ASP A 234 -14.17 10.35 -78.21
N LEU A 235 -15.15 10.27 -79.12
CA LEU A 235 -15.33 9.11 -80.00
C LEU A 235 -14.21 9.01 -81.05
N THR A 236 -13.81 10.13 -81.67
CA THR A 236 -12.71 10.14 -82.65
C THR A 236 -11.33 10.02 -82.00
N GLY A 237 -11.17 10.48 -80.75
CA GLY A 237 -9.95 10.35 -79.97
C GLY A 237 -9.73 8.96 -79.35
N SER A 238 -10.73 8.07 -79.40
CA SER A 238 -10.69 6.74 -78.80
C SER A 238 -10.36 5.64 -79.82
N ASP A 239 -9.70 4.58 -79.37
CA ASP A 239 -9.41 3.43 -80.22
C ASP A 239 -10.70 2.66 -80.59
N PRO A 240 -10.84 2.15 -81.84
CA PRO A 240 -12.05 1.45 -82.26
C PRO A 240 -12.37 0.19 -81.45
N GLU A 241 -11.36 -0.40 -80.81
CA GLU A 241 -11.51 -1.57 -79.94
C GLU A 241 -12.12 -1.17 -78.58
N THR A 242 -11.71 -0.03 -78.03
CA THR A 242 -12.27 0.54 -76.80
C THR A 242 -13.73 0.94 -76.98
N ILE A 243 -14.07 1.56 -78.12
CA ILE A 243 -15.45 1.93 -78.46
C ILE A 243 -16.30 0.67 -78.66
N ALA A 244 -15.76 -0.35 -79.35
CA ALA A 244 -16.46 -1.61 -79.57
C ALA A 244 -16.75 -2.36 -78.26
N GLU A 245 -15.80 -2.35 -77.33
CA GLU A 245 -15.97 -2.92 -76.00
C GLU A 245 -17.03 -2.15 -75.18
N ALA A 246 -16.92 -0.82 -75.12
CA ALA A 246 -17.86 0.04 -74.39
C ALA A 246 -19.29 -0.05 -74.94
N ALA A 247 -19.45 -0.09 -76.26
CA ALA A 247 -20.76 -0.17 -76.91
C ALA A 247 -21.30 -1.61 -77.08
N GLU A 248 -20.51 -2.64 -76.76
CA GLU A 248 -20.76 -4.06 -77.04
C GLU A 248 -21.07 -4.35 -78.53
N VAL A 249 -20.31 -3.74 -79.44
CA VAL A 249 -20.46 -3.92 -80.90
C VAL A 249 -19.19 -4.50 -81.53
N SER A 250 -19.24 -4.83 -82.83
CA SER A 250 -18.03 -5.25 -83.53
C SER A 250 -17.10 -4.05 -83.78
N THR A 251 -15.78 -4.29 -83.73
CA THR A 251 -14.76 -3.28 -84.06
C THR A 251 -14.95 -2.67 -85.45
N ALA A 252 -15.49 -3.45 -86.41
CA ALA A 252 -15.82 -2.93 -87.74
C ALA A 252 -16.93 -1.87 -87.70
N ARG A 253 -17.91 -2.02 -86.81
CA ARG A 253 -19.00 -1.05 -86.64
C ARG A 253 -18.57 0.18 -85.84
N ALA A 254 -17.70 0.01 -84.85
CA ALA A 254 -17.07 1.14 -84.15
C ALA A 254 -16.21 2.00 -85.10
N ARG A 255 -15.43 1.38 -86.01
CA ARG A 255 -14.70 2.11 -87.07
C ARG A 255 -15.64 2.90 -87.97
N GLU A 256 -16.78 2.32 -88.36
CA GLU A 256 -17.78 3.02 -89.18
C GLU A 256 -18.37 4.26 -88.49
N TRP A 257 -18.45 4.25 -87.16
CA TRP A 257 -18.88 5.43 -86.39
C TRP A 257 -17.80 6.49 -86.31
N ILE A 258 -16.53 6.11 -86.11
CA ILE A 258 -15.39 7.04 -86.16
C ILE A 258 -15.28 7.69 -87.54
N ASP A 259 -15.30 6.90 -88.62
CA ASP A 259 -15.20 7.41 -89.99
C ASP A 259 -16.35 8.39 -90.33
N ARG A 260 -17.54 8.16 -89.77
CA ARG A 260 -18.71 9.05 -89.94
C ARG A 260 -18.63 10.29 -89.05
N ALA A 261 -17.98 10.20 -87.90
CA ALA A 261 -17.73 11.31 -87.00
C ALA A 261 -16.68 12.29 -87.56
N GLU A 262 -15.71 11.79 -88.34
CA GLU A 262 -14.69 12.56 -89.04
C GLU A 262 -15.17 13.23 -90.34
N ALA A 263 -16.30 12.77 -90.89
CA ALA A 263 -16.89 13.26 -92.15
C ALA A 263 -17.71 14.56 -91.98
#